data_AF-A0A848TGS1-F1
#
_entry.id   AF-A0A848TGS1-F1
#
_cell.length_a   1.000
_cell.length_b   1.000
_cell.length_c   1.000
_cell.angle_alpha   90.00
_cell.angle_beta   90.00
_cell.angle_gamma   90.00
#
_symmetry.space_group_name_H-M   'P 1'
#
loop_
_entity.id
_entity.type
_entity.pdbx_description
1 polymer ?
#
loop_
_entity_poly.entity_id
_entity_poly.type
_entity_poly.pdbx_seq_one_letter_code
_entity_poly.pdbx_strand_id
1 'polypeptide(L)'
;MRAVLSIFVAFGLAGCGDWPDLPDTPGSRSGGWPRLAPLSDLERGLGAPTAASDEDAARLAARAEALRRRAAVLRTPVPDQDAFDALRARVER
;
A
#
# COMPACT_ATOMS: atom_id res chain seq x y z
N MET A 1 9.46 34.47 4.93
CA MET A 1 9.89 33.10 5.27
C MET A 1 9.42 32.63 6.65
N ARG A 2 9.65 33.40 7.74
CA ARG A 2 9.19 33.02 9.11
C ARG A 2 7.68 32.72 9.19
N ALA A 3 6.83 33.55 8.57
CA ALA A 3 5.38 33.35 8.59
C ALA A 3 4.91 32.11 7.82
N VAL A 4 5.60 31.73 6.74
CA VAL A 4 5.27 30.54 5.95
C VAL A 4 5.60 29.28 6.75
N LEU A 5 6.76 29.27 7.43
CA LEU A 5 7.13 28.17 8.32
C LEU A 5 6.12 27.99 9.47
N SER A 6 5.65 29.10 10.07
CA SER A 6 4.62 29.07 11.11
C SER A 6 3.29 28.45 10.64
N ILE A 7 2.89 28.71 9.39
CA ILE A 7 1.66 28.14 8.80
C ILE A 7 1.80 26.63 8.61
N PHE A 8 2.93 26.15 8.07
CA PHE A 8 3.16 24.72 7.88
C PHE A 8 3.26 23.96 9.22
N VAL A 9 3.85 24.56 10.25
CA VAL A 9 3.89 23.98 11.60
C VAL A 9 2.48 23.87 12.18
N ALA A 10 1.67 24.93 12.08
CA ALA A 10 0.29 24.92 12.58
C ALA A 10 -0.59 23.86 11.88
N PHE A 11 -0.45 23.69 10.56
CA PHE A 11 -1.15 22.65 9.82
C PHE A 11 -0.68 21.23 10.15
N GLY A 12 0.60 21.03 10.44
CA GLY A 12 1.13 19.74 10.87
C GLY A 12 0.60 19.29 12.25
N LEU A 13 0.40 20.24 13.16
CA LEU A 13 -0.18 19.97 14.50
C LEU A 13 -1.69 19.70 14.44
N ALA A 14 -2.42 20.29 13.50
CA ALA A 14 -3.86 20.06 13.33
C ALA A 14 -4.20 18.68 12.71
N GLY A 15 -3.21 17.94 12.20
CA GLY A 15 -3.37 16.57 11.70
C GLY A 15 -3.40 15.50 12.80
N CYS A 16 -2.98 15.83 14.03
CA CYS A 16 -3.24 15.03 15.22
C CYS A 16 -4.63 15.40 15.76
N GLY A 17 -5.67 15.09 14.98
CA GLY A 17 -7.03 15.09 15.48
C GLY A 17 -7.23 13.97 16.51
N ASP A 18 -8.30 14.10 17.29
CA ASP A 18 -8.72 13.04 18.20
C ASP A 18 -8.90 11.75 17.40
N TRP A 19 -8.14 10.71 17.76
CA TRP A 19 -8.34 9.39 17.17
C TRP A 19 -9.79 9.02 17.46
N PRO A 20 -10.58 8.51 16.49
CA PRO A 20 -11.98 8.21 16.76
C PRO A 20 -12.01 7.28 17.97
N ASP A 21 -12.64 7.74 19.05
CA ASP A 21 -12.82 6.93 20.26
C ASP A 21 -13.53 5.65 19.81
N LEU A 22 -12.78 4.55 19.74
CA LEU A 22 -13.40 3.25 19.51
C LEU A 22 -14.40 3.09 20.65
N PRO A 23 -15.67 2.80 20.35
CA PRO A 23 -16.68 2.66 21.39
C PRO A 23 -16.17 1.66 22.41
N ASP A 24 -16.13 2.07 23.67
CA ASP A 24 -15.63 1.28 24.79
C ASP A 24 -16.59 0.10 25.01
N THR A 25 -16.39 -0.93 24.18
CA THR A 25 -17.27 -2.09 24.10
C THR A 25 -17.00 -2.94 25.32
N PRO A 26 -18.01 -3.40 26.08
CA PRO A 26 -17.79 -4.26 27.23
C PRO A 26 -16.93 -5.48 26.84
N GLY A 27 -15.71 -5.56 27.38
CA GLY A 27 -14.71 -6.58 27.02
C GLY A 27 -13.55 -6.10 26.13
N SER A 28 -13.55 -4.84 25.67
CA SER A 28 -12.45 -4.24 24.90
C SER A 28 -11.13 -4.16 25.66
N ARG A 29 -11.20 -3.88 26.98
CA ARG A 29 -10.03 -3.70 27.87
C ARG A 29 -9.78 -4.88 28.81
N SER A 30 -10.78 -5.73 29.02
CA SER A 30 -10.75 -6.82 30.01
C SER A 30 -11.00 -8.21 29.41
N GLY A 31 -11.42 -8.28 28.15
CA GLY A 31 -11.51 -9.53 27.41
C GLY A 31 -10.15 -9.87 26.83
N GLY A 32 -9.64 -11.06 27.12
CA GLY A 32 -8.51 -11.60 26.36
C GLY A 32 -8.86 -11.61 24.87
N TRP A 33 -7.85 -11.39 24.01
CA TRP A 33 -8.06 -11.50 22.57
C TRP A 33 -8.74 -12.83 22.23
N PRO A 34 -9.74 -12.84 21.33
CA PRO A 34 -10.32 -14.09 20.88
C PRO A 34 -9.22 -14.97 20.34
N ARG A 35 -9.31 -16.28 20.61
CA ARG A 35 -8.37 -17.23 20.03
C ARG A 35 -8.50 -17.15 18.51
N LEU A 36 -7.39 -16.80 17.85
CA LEU A 36 -7.31 -16.83 16.40
C LEU A 36 -7.62 -18.26 15.96
N ALA A 37 -8.50 -18.40 14.97
CA ALA A 37 -8.76 -19.69 14.36
C ALA A 37 -7.46 -20.21 13.72
N PRO A 38 -7.10 -21.49 13.91
CA PRO A 38 -6.00 -22.10 13.19
C PRO A 38 -6.19 -21.93 11.67
N LEU A 39 -5.11 -21.62 10.95
CA LEU A 39 -5.17 -21.44 9.49
C LEU A 39 -5.72 -22.69 8.78
N SER A 40 -5.44 -23.88 9.31
CA SER A 40 -5.96 -25.16 8.85
C SER A 40 -7.49 -25.26 8.87
N ASP A 41 -8.17 -24.53 9.76
CA ASP A 41 -9.63 -24.51 9.81
C ASP A 41 -10.22 -23.55 8.76
N LEU A 42 -9.48 -22.50 8.38
CA LEU A 42 -9.85 -21.63 7.26
C LEU A 42 -9.67 -22.35 5.93
N GLU A 43 -8.58 -23.11 5.76
CA GLU A 43 -8.30 -23.90 4.56
C GLU A 43 -9.40 -24.95 4.28
N ARG A 44 -10.04 -25.48 5.32
CA ARG A 44 -11.11 -26.48 5.18
C ARG A 44 -12.41 -25.90 4.62
N GLY A 45 -12.65 -24.59 4.81
CA GLY A 45 -13.82 -23.86 4.31
C GLY A 45 -13.56 -23.09 3.01
N LEU A 46 -12.30 -22.81 2.71
CA LEU A 46 -11.88 -22.24 1.44
C LEU A 46 -11.90 -23.35 0.40
N GLY A 47 -12.93 -23.35 -0.46
CA GLY A 47 -12.94 -24.20 -1.65
C GLY A 47 -11.66 -24.01 -2.46
N ALA A 48 -11.35 -24.97 -3.35
CA ALA A 48 -10.17 -24.88 -4.20
C ALA A 48 -10.12 -23.49 -4.84
N PRO A 49 -8.98 -22.77 -4.78
CA PRO A 49 -8.84 -21.47 -5.42
C PRO A 49 -9.32 -21.60 -6.85
N THR A 50 -10.25 -20.73 -7.27
CA THR A 50 -10.73 -20.74 -8.65
C THR A 50 -9.50 -20.66 -9.56
N ALA A 51 -9.25 -21.73 -10.31
CA ALA A 51 -8.13 -21.76 -11.23
C ALA A 51 -8.28 -20.56 -12.17
N ALA A 52 -7.23 -19.75 -12.29
CA ALA A 52 -7.20 -18.64 -13.22
C ALA A 52 -7.52 -19.20 -14.62
N SER A 53 -8.46 -18.58 -15.32
CA SER A 53 -8.74 -18.95 -16.71
C SER A 53 -7.50 -18.72 -17.57
N ASP A 54 -7.43 -19.35 -18.75
CA ASP A 54 -6.35 -19.08 -19.71
C ASP A 54 -6.28 -17.58 -20.09
N GLU A 55 -7.43 -16.91 -20.12
CA GLU A 55 -7.52 -15.47 -20.33
C GLU A 55 -6.88 -14.67 -19.17
N ASP A 56 -7.15 -15.06 -17.93
CA ASP A 56 -6.52 -14.44 -16.75
C ASP A 56 -5.00 -14.66 -16.77
N ALA A 57 -4.55 -15.86 -17.13
CA ALA A 57 -3.12 -16.18 -17.24
C ALA A 57 -2.44 -15.31 -18.30
N ALA A 58 -3.04 -15.17 -19.49
CA ALA A 58 -2.53 -14.31 -20.55
C ALA A 58 -2.49 -12.82 -20.13
N ARG A 59 -3.55 -12.33 -19.48
CA ARG A 59 -3.62 -10.95 -18.96
C ARG A 59 -2.55 -10.68 -17.92
N LEU A 60 -2.34 -11.62 -16.99
CA LEU A 60 -1.31 -11.51 -15.96
C LEU A 60 0.10 -11.55 -16.55
N ALA A 61 0.35 -12.40 -17.54
CA ALA A 61 1.64 -12.45 -18.24
C ALA A 61 1.94 -11.12 -18.95
N ALA A 62 0.97 -10.56 -19.67
CA ALA A 62 1.11 -9.26 -20.33
C ALA A 62 1.39 -8.14 -19.33
N ARG A 63 0.67 -8.13 -18.19
CA ARG A 63 0.89 -7.16 -17.11
C ARG A 63 2.27 -7.32 -16.48
N ALA A 64 2.69 -8.54 -16.19
CA ALA A 64 4.01 -8.82 -15.62
C ALA A 64 5.12 -8.31 -16.54
N GLU A 65 4.98 -8.53 -17.86
CA GLU A 65 5.95 -8.05 -18.84
C GLU A 65 6.00 -6.52 -18.92
N ALA A 66 4.84 -5.86 -18.93
CA ALA A 66 4.78 -4.40 -18.87
C ALA A 66 5.47 -3.83 -17.60
N LEU A 67 5.26 -4.48 -16.45
CA LEU A 67 5.92 -4.10 -15.19
C LEU A 67 7.43 -4.33 -15.23
N ARG A 68 7.90 -5.44 -15.81
CA ARG A 68 9.33 -5.71 -15.96
C ARG A 68 10.02 -4.65 -16.82
N ARG A 69 9.39 -4.23 -17.93
CA ARG A 69 9.90 -3.14 -18.76
C ARG A 69 10.00 -1.82 -17.99
N ARG A 70 8.96 -1.47 -17.22
CA ARG A 70 8.99 -0.26 -16.36
C ARG A 70 10.07 -0.34 -15.28
N ALA A 71 10.22 -1.50 -14.64
CA ALA A 71 11.25 -1.72 -13.63
C ALA A 71 12.66 -1.61 -14.22
N ALA A 72 12.89 -2.05 -15.46
CA ALA A 72 14.17 -1.89 -16.12
C ALA A 72 14.56 -0.41 -16.26
N VAL A 73 13.62 0.47 -16.59
CA VAL A 73 13.84 1.92 -16.65
C VAL A 73 14.19 2.49 -15.26
N LEU A 74 13.47 2.07 -14.22
CA LEU A 74 13.65 2.56 -12.85
C LEU A 74 14.98 2.15 -12.20
N ARG A 75 15.62 1.08 -12.67
CA ARG A 75 16.91 0.62 -12.13
C ARG A 75 18.11 1.45 -12.59
N THR A 76 17.89 2.47 -13.42
CA THR A 76 18.95 3.38 -13.88
C THR A 76 19.43 4.24 -12.69
N PRO A 77 20.75 4.41 -12.48
CA PRO A 77 21.27 5.32 -11.45
C PRO A 77 20.77 6.76 -11.67
N VAL A 78 20.37 7.43 -10.59
CA VAL A 78 19.88 8.80 -10.59
C VAL A 78 20.80 9.66 -9.71
N PRO A 79 21.77 10.38 -10.30
CA PRO A 79 22.79 11.11 -9.54
C PRO A 79 22.27 12.44 -8.96
N ASP A 80 21.26 13.04 -9.58
CA ASP A 80 20.76 14.38 -9.24
C ASP A 80 19.25 14.54 -9.54
N GLN A 81 18.73 15.72 -9.21
CA GLN A 81 17.31 16.05 -9.34
C GLN A 81 16.85 16.15 -10.80
N ASP A 82 17.69 16.68 -11.70
CA ASP A 82 17.37 16.79 -13.12
C ASP A 82 17.25 15.40 -13.75
N ALA A 83 18.13 14.47 -13.38
CA ALA A 83 18.05 13.07 -13.77
C ALA A 83 16.78 12.38 -13.22
N PHE A 84 16.32 12.75 -12.03
CA PHE A 84 15.09 12.25 -11.46
C PHE A 84 13.85 12.73 -12.22
N ASP A 85 13.80 14.01 -12.59
CA ASP A 85 12.70 14.58 -13.37
C ASP A 85 12.65 13.99 -14.78
N ALA A 86 13.81 13.76 -15.41
CA ALA A 86 13.92 13.05 -16.68
C ALA A 86 13.49 11.58 -16.59
N LEU A 87 13.79 10.90 -15.47
CA LEU A 87 13.30 9.55 -15.21
C LEU A 87 11.77 9.53 -15.09
N ARG A 88 11.17 10.46 -14.34
CA ARG A 88 9.71 10.55 -14.17
C ARG A 88 9.00 10.70 -15.51
N ALA A 89 9.44 11.63 -16.35
CA ALA A 89 8.85 11.86 -17.68
C ALA A 89 8.94 10.62 -18.60
N ARG A 90 9.89 9.71 -18.36
CA ARG A 90 10.07 8.48 -19.15
C ARG A 90 9.23 7.31 -18.63
N VAL A 91 8.83 7.32 -17.36
CA VAL A 91 7.96 6.29 -16.75
C VAL A 91 6.47 6.58 -17.02
N GLU A 92 6.11 7.84 -17.21
CA GLU A 92 4.73 8.27 -17.53
C GLU A 92 4.31 8.02 -18.99
N ARG A 93 5.27 7.71 -19.87
CA ARG A 93 5.02 7.26 -21.26
C ARG A 93 4.85 5.74 -21.33
#